data_AF-A0A935EDR2-F1
#
_entry.id   AF-A0A935EDR2-F1
#
_cell.length_a   1.000
_cell.length_b   1.000
_cell.length_c   1.000
_cell.angle_alpha   90.00
_cell.angle_beta   90.00
_cell.angle_gamma   90.00
#
_symmetry.space_group_name_H-M   'P 1'
#
loop_
_entity.id
_entity.type
_entity.pdbx_description
1 polymer ?
#
loop_
_entity_poly.entity_id
_entity_poly.type
_entity_poly.pdbx_seq_one_letter_code
_entity_poly.pdbx_strand_id
1 'polypeptide(L)'
;MGSRFDAYLQFNGPSSPVGNFSLIDVAERQWNYVAQLLDRVSSSNASGIVASQAAFNDYEDRRIAAAKATIFGSGCTSWYLDQTGVPITWPWDYDAFAKAMEKPEFDAYDMV
;
A
#
# COMPACT_ATOMS: atom_id res chain seq x y z
N MET A 1 3.98 18.85 19.56
CA MET A 1 3.57 17.46 19.88
C MET A 1 3.42 16.75 18.54
N GLY A 2 4.53 16.25 17.97
CA GLY A 2 4.50 15.61 16.65
C GLY A 2 3.76 14.28 16.75
N SER A 3 2.84 14.00 15.82
CA SER A 3 2.12 12.73 15.79
C SER A 3 3.13 11.59 15.73
N ARG A 4 3.22 10.80 16.81
CA ARG A 4 3.88 9.50 16.78
C ARG A 4 3.00 8.65 15.86
N PHE A 5 3.48 8.36 14.64
CA PHE A 5 2.87 7.32 13.83
C PHE A 5 3.33 6.00 14.44
N ASP A 6 2.41 5.31 15.10
CA ASP A 6 2.65 3.95 15.57
C ASP A 6 2.74 3.04 14.33
N ALA A 7 3.70 2.12 14.31
CA ALA A 7 3.89 1.17 13.21
C ALA A 7 2.65 0.26 13.07
N TYR A 8 1.73 0.62 12.18
CA TYR A 8 0.49 -0.09 11.92
C TYR A 8 0.50 -0.70 10.53
N LEU A 9 0.47 -2.03 10.46
CA LEU A 9 0.44 -2.82 9.23
C LEU A 9 -0.96 -3.40 9.05
N GLN A 10 -1.56 -3.21 7.87
CA GLN A 10 -2.92 -3.64 7.58
C GLN A 10 -2.98 -4.56 6.37
N PHE A 11 -3.75 -5.64 6.50
CA PHE A 11 -4.05 -6.58 5.42
C PHE A 11 -5.35 -6.19 4.74
N ASN A 12 -5.43 -6.38 3.43
CA ASN A 12 -6.64 -6.08 2.64
C ASN A 12 -7.21 -4.66 2.91
N GLY A 13 -6.32 -3.72 3.26
CA GLY A 13 -6.68 -2.35 3.60
C GLY A 13 -6.98 -1.48 2.39
N PRO A 14 -7.27 -0.19 2.62
CA PRO A 14 -7.35 0.82 1.58
C PRO A 14 -6.10 0.78 0.69
N SER A 15 -6.28 0.89 -0.61
CA SER A 15 -5.28 0.71 -1.67
C SER A 15 -4.84 -0.72 -1.99
N SER A 16 -5.36 -1.74 -1.30
CA SER A 16 -5.24 -3.15 -1.74
C SER A 16 -6.13 -3.42 -2.96
N PRO A 17 -5.79 -4.38 -3.86
CA PRO A 17 -6.65 -4.77 -5.00
C PRO A 17 -7.91 -5.57 -4.60
N VAL A 18 -8.42 -5.38 -3.39
CA VAL A 18 -9.60 -6.08 -2.86
C VAL A 18 -10.80 -5.87 -3.79
N GLY A 19 -11.40 -6.99 -4.23
CA GLY A 19 -12.53 -7.01 -5.16
C GLY A 19 -12.15 -7.21 -6.63
N ASN A 20 -10.87 -7.06 -6.99
CA ASN A 20 -10.36 -7.31 -8.35
C ASN A 20 -9.57 -8.63 -8.44
N PHE A 21 -8.83 -9.00 -7.39
CA PHE A 21 -8.03 -10.22 -7.33
C PHE A 21 -8.40 -11.10 -6.12
N SER A 22 -7.86 -12.32 -6.08
CA SER A 22 -8.10 -13.28 -4.99
C SER A 22 -7.69 -12.71 -3.62
N LEU A 23 -8.65 -12.62 -2.70
CA LEU A 23 -8.43 -12.15 -1.33
C LEU A 23 -7.37 -12.97 -0.58
N ILE A 24 -7.36 -14.29 -0.81
CA ILE A 24 -6.43 -15.20 -0.12
C ILE A 24 -5.00 -14.96 -0.61
N ASP A 25 -4.80 -14.92 -1.92
CA ASP A 25 -3.48 -14.72 -2.51
C ASP A 25 -2.92 -13.32 -2.18
N VAL A 26 -3.76 -12.28 -2.20
CA VAL A 26 -3.37 -10.94 -1.76
C VAL A 26 -2.93 -10.95 -0.30
N ALA A 27 -3.68 -11.62 0.59
CA ALA A 27 -3.33 -11.71 2.01
C ALA A 27 -2.00 -12.47 2.23
N GLU A 28 -1.78 -13.58 1.52
CA GLU A 28 -0.55 -14.37 1.63
C GLU A 28 0.69 -13.57 1.17
N ARG A 29 0.56 -12.82 0.07
CA ARG A 29 1.63 -11.93 -0.42
C ARG A 29 1.92 -10.80 0.55
N GLN A 30 0.88 -10.14 1.06
CA GLN A 30 1.02 -9.12 2.10
C GLN A 30 1.67 -9.69 3.36
N TRP A 31 1.38 -10.93 3.73
CA TRP A 31 1.98 -11.58 4.90
C TRP A 31 3.48 -11.78 4.72
N ASN A 32 3.88 -12.28 3.55
CA ASN A 32 5.29 -12.46 3.23
C ASN A 32 6.06 -11.12 3.20
N TYR A 33 5.43 -10.05 2.72
CA TYR A 33 6.01 -8.70 2.75
C TYR A 33 6.17 -8.19 4.20
N VAL A 34 5.12 -8.33 5.02
CA VAL A 34 5.14 -7.93 6.43
C VAL A 34 6.17 -8.71 7.23
N ALA A 35 6.30 -10.02 7.00
CA ALA A 35 7.31 -10.85 7.66
C ALA A 35 8.74 -10.30 7.44
N GLN A 36 9.07 -9.85 6.22
CA GLN A 36 10.37 -9.24 5.92
C GLN A 36 10.62 -7.92 6.69
N LEU A 37 9.57 -7.10 6.88
CA LEU A 37 9.67 -5.89 7.70
C LEU A 37 9.87 -6.23 9.18
N LEU A 38 9.17 -7.24 9.70
CA LEU A 38 9.32 -7.70 11.08
C LEU A 38 10.71 -8.29 11.32
N ASP A 39 11.23 -9.07 10.38
CA ASP A 39 12.60 -9.60 10.43
C ASP A 39 13.60 -8.46 10.50
N ARG A 40 13.42 -7.40 9.69
CA ARG A 40 14.27 -6.20 9.71
C ARG A 40 14.27 -5.52 11.08
N VAL A 41 13.10 -5.33 11.70
CA VAL A 41 12.99 -4.76 13.06
C VAL A 41 13.68 -5.66 14.08
N SER A 42 13.39 -6.97 14.06
CA SER A 42 13.94 -7.93 15.03
C SER A 42 15.47 -8.07 14.97
N SER A 43 16.06 -7.83 13.79
CA SER A 43 17.50 -7.84 13.56
C SER A 43 18.20 -6.52 13.92
N SER A 44 17.45 -5.53 14.41
CA SER A 44 17.93 -4.18 14.71
C SER A 44 17.67 -3.82 16.19
N ASN A 45 18.16 -2.65 16.63
CA ASN A 45 17.80 -2.07 17.93
C ASN A 45 16.57 -1.15 17.85
N ALA A 46 15.84 -1.17 16.74
CA ALA A 46 14.66 -0.34 16.56
C ALA A 46 13.46 -0.92 17.32
N SER A 47 12.61 -0.03 17.80
CA SER A 47 11.31 -0.32 18.39
C SER A 47 10.20 -0.50 17.34
N GLY A 48 10.42 -0.03 16.11
CA GLY A 48 9.48 -0.21 15.02
C GLY A 48 10.02 0.21 13.65
N ILE A 49 9.15 0.13 12.66
CA ILE A 49 9.40 0.53 11.27
C ILE A 49 8.17 1.22 10.71
N VAL A 50 8.35 2.36 10.05
CA VAL A 50 7.25 3.15 9.46
C VAL A 50 7.59 3.53 8.03
N ALA A 51 6.60 3.60 7.14
CA ALA A 51 6.84 4.14 5.81
C ALA A 51 7.19 5.63 5.93
N SER A 52 8.21 6.08 5.22
CA SER A 52 8.59 7.50 5.22
C SER A 52 7.49 8.34 4.55
N GLN A 53 7.35 9.58 4.99
CA GLN A 53 6.35 10.49 4.41
C GLN A 53 6.61 10.73 2.91
N ALA A 54 7.88 10.74 2.49
CA ALA A 54 8.26 10.93 1.09
C ALA A 54 7.79 9.74 0.23
N ALA A 55 8.03 8.51 0.69
CA ALA A 55 7.58 7.30 -0.02
C ALA A 55 6.05 7.22 -0.09
N PHE A 56 5.35 7.60 1.00
CA PHE A 56 3.90 7.69 1.00
C PHE A 56 3.37 8.69 -0.03
N ASN A 57 3.94 9.90 -0.08
CA ASN A 57 3.51 10.93 -1.02
C ASN A 57 3.76 10.50 -2.48
N ASP A 58 4.93 9.93 -2.78
CA ASP A 58 5.25 9.41 -4.12
C ASP A 58 4.29 8.30 -4.55
N TYR A 59 3.98 7.36 -3.64
CA TYR A 59 3.00 6.31 -3.89
C TYR A 59 1.61 6.89 -4.21
N GLU A 60 1.13 7.85 -3.41
CA GLU A 60 -0.17 8.47 -3.61
C GLU A 60 -0.24 9.24 -4.93
N ASP A 61 0.80 9.99 -5.30
CA ASP A 61 0.87 10.70 -6.58
C ASP A 61 0.78 9.73 -7.77
N ARG A 62 1.55 8.64 -7.73
CA ARG A 62 1.50 7.58 -8.75
C ARG A 62 0.14 6.89 -8.79
N ARG A 63 -0.44 6.58 -7.63
CA ARG A 63 -1.76 5.93 -7.52
C ARG A 63 -2.84 6.81 -8.12
N ILE A 64 -2.88 8.09 -7.76
CA ILE A 64 -3.88 9.04 -8.27
C ILE A 64 -3.76 9.18 -9.79
N ALA A 65 -2.54 9.31 -10.32
CA ALA A 65 -2.30 9.40 -11.76
C ALA A 65 -2.79 8.15 -12.50
N ALA A 66 -2.47 6.96 -12.00
CA ALA A 66 -2.90 5.69 -12.59
C ALA A 66 -4.41 5.49 -12.50
N ALA A 67 -5.00 5.77 -11.33
CA ALA A 67 -6.44 5.63 -11.11
C ALA A 67 -7.28 6.50 -12.06
N LYS A 68 -6.82 7.71 -12.37
CA LYS A 68 -7.48 8.61 -13.34
C LYS A 68 -7.50 8.05 -14.77
N ALA A 69 -6.56 7.17 -15.13
CA ALA A 69 -6.51 6.53 -16.44
C ALA A 69 -7.40 5.27 -16.56
N THR A 70 -8.07 4.86 -15.49
CA THR A 70 -8.98 3.71 -15.47
C THR A 70 -10.44 4.09 -15.79
N ILE A 71 -11.33 3.10 -15.89
CA ILE A 71 -12.79 3.28 -16.11
C ILE A 71 -13.45 4.19 -15.05
N PHE A 72 -12.82 4.36 -13.88
CA PHE A 72 -13.28 5.28 -12.84
C PHE A 72 -13.12 6.76 -13.24
N GLY A 73 -12.20 7.07 -14.16
CA GLY A 73 -12.04 8.41 -14.76
C GLY A 73 -13.10 8.76 -15.81
N SER A 74 -13.86 7.78 -16.33
CA SER A 74 -14.86 7.99 -17.40
C SER A 74 -16.29 8.27 -16.90
N GLY A 75 -16.50 8.52 -15.60
CA GLY A 75 -17.78 9.01 -15.07
C GLY A 75 -18.76 7.93 -14.58
N CYS A 76 -18.32 6.70 -14.32
CA CYS A 76 -19.14 5.68 -13.66
C CYS A 76 -19.20 5.92 -12.14
N THR A 77 -20.40 6.05 -11.57
CA THR A 77 -20.60 6.18 -10.12
C THR A 77 -20.49 4.79 -9.46
N SER A 78 -19.51 4.61 -8.57
CA SER A 78 -19.26 3.36 -7.83
C SER A 78 -19.02 3.65 -6.35
N TRP A 79 -19.32 2.69 -5.47
CA TRP A 79 -19.07 2.79 -4.01
C TRP A 79 -17.59 3.14 -3.72
N TYR A 80 -16.67 2.75 -4.60
CA TYR A 80 -15.24 3.00 -4.44
C TYR A 80 -14.81 4.47 -4.59
N LEU A 81 -15.69 5.36 -5.05
CA LEU A 81 -15.35 6.76 -5.33
C LEU A 81 -15.64 7.67 -4.13
N ASP A 82 -14.64 8.45 -3.73
CA ASP A 82 -14.83 9.58 -2.81
C ASP A 82 -15.28 10.85 -3.57
N GLN A 83 -15.40 11.98 -2.86
CA GLN A 83 -15.80 13.27 -3.46
C GLN A 83 -14.84 13.78 -4.55
N THR A 84 -13.63 13.23 -4.63
CA THR A 84 -12.62 13.58 -5.64
C THR A 84 -12.72 12.69 -6.89
N GLY A 85 -13.53 11.62 -6.86
CA GLY A 85 -13.72 10.70 -7.97
C GLY A 85 -12.52 9.78 -8.22
N VAL A 86 -11.58 9.66 -7.26
CA VAL A 86 -10.40 8.79 -7.39
C VAL A 86 -10.52 7.63 -6.39
N PRO A 87 -10.64 6.37 -6.85
CA PRO A 87 -10.81 5.25 -5.93
C PRO A 87 -9.54 4.96 -5.14
N ILE A 88 -9.66 4.77 -3.82
CA ILE A 88 -8.57 4.35 -2.92
C ILE A 88 -8.32 2.83 -3.02
N THR A 89 -8.03 2.37 -4.23
CA THR A 89 -7.74 0.96 -4.57
C THR A 89 -6.41 0.88 -5.30
N TRP A 90 -5.89 -0.34 -5.48
CA TRP A 90 -4.76 -0.61 -6.36
C TRP A 90 -5.17 -0.44 -7.82
N PRO A 91 -4.66 0.58 -8.55
CA PRO A 91 -5.12 0.88 -9.90
C PRO A 91 -4.35 0.14 -11.00
N TRP A 92 -3.30 -0.62 -10.65
CA TRP A 92 -2.46 -1.37 -11.59
C TRP A 92 -2.91 -2.83 -11.71
N ASP A 93 -2.25 -3.59 -12.59
CA ASP A 93 -2.53 -5.01 -12.78
C ASP A 93 -2.00 -5.89 -11.62
N TYR A 94 -2.34 -7.18 -11.69
CA TYR A 94 -1.95 -8.17 -10.68
C TYR A 94 -0.45 -8.41 -10.66
N ASP A 95 0.22 -8.43 -11.82
CA ASP A 95 1.66 -8.68 -11.89
C ASP A 95 2.45 -7.56 -11.22
N ALA A 96 2.00 -6.32 -11.39
CA ALA A 96 2.53 -5.17 -10.66
C ALA A 96 2.35 -5.31 -9.14
N PHE A 97 1.18 -5.79 -8.69
CA PHE A 97 0.93 -6.04 -7.26
C PHE A 97 1.82 -7.15 -6.73
N ALA A 98 1.87 -8.28 -7.44
CA ALA A 98 2.68 -9.44 -7.11
C ALA A 98 4.15 -9.03 -6.93
N LYS A 99 4.69 -8.28 -7.89
CA LYS A 99 6.05 -7.74 -7.86
C LYS A 99 6.27 -6.76 -6.71
N ALA A 100 5.35 -5.83 -6.48
CA ALA A 100 5.47 -4.87 -5.37
C ALA A 100 5.46 -5.55 -3.99
N MET A 101 4.79 -6.70 -3.87
CA MET A 101 4.74 -7.49 -2.63
C MET A 101 5.89 -8.49 -2.48
N GLU A 102 6.75 -8.68 -3.48
CA GLU A 102 7.86 -9.64 -3.39
C GLU A 102 8.87 -9.24 -2.31
N LYS A 103 9.22 -7.95 -2.25
CA LYS A 103 10.25 -7.46 -1.34
C LYS A 103 10.05 -5.99 -1.00
N PRO A 104 10.16 -5.60 0.29
CA PRO A 104 10.18 -4.20 0.67
C PRO A 104 11.38 -3.44 0.08
N GLU A 105 11.09 -2.24 -0.43
CA GLU A 105 12.11 -1.23 -0.68
C GLU A 105 12.50 -0.61 0.67
N PHE A 106 13.50 -1.18 1.36
CA PHE A 106 13.82 -0.77 2.73
C PHE A 106 14.19 0.72 2.88
N ASP A 107 14.69 1.37 1.82
CA ASP A 107 14.98 2.81 1.82
C ASP A 107 13.72 3.69 1.85
N ALA A 108 12.54 3.10 1.59
CA ALA A 108 11.25 3.77 1.73
C ALA A 108 10.76 3.81 3.19
N TYR A 109 11.47 3.17 4.13
CA TYR A 109 11.07 3.01 5.52
C TYR A 109 12.06 3.65 6.49
N ASP A 110 11.51 4.29 7.52
CA ASP A 110 12.25 4.81 8.66
C ASP A 110 12.19 3.81 9.83
N MET A 111 13.34 3.52 10.43
CA MET A 111 13.44 2.72 11.67
C MET A 111 13.23 3.64 12.88
N VAL A 112 12.36 3.24 13.82
CA VAL A 112 11.95 4.06 14.99
C VAL A 112 12.51 3.51 16.29
#